data_AF-A0A4S4CG64-F1
#
_entry.id   AF-A0A4S4CG64-F1
#
_cell.length_a   1.000
_cell.length_b   1.000
_cell.length_c   1.000
_cell.angle_alpha   90.00
_cell.angle_beta   90.00
_cell.angle_gamma   90.00
#
_symmetry.space_group_name_H-M   'P 1'
#
loop_
_entity.id
_entity.type
_entity.pdbx_description
1 polymer ?
#
loop_
_entity_poly.entity_id
_entity_poly.type
_entity_poly.pdbx_seq_one_letter_code
_entity_poly.pdbx_strand_id
1 'polypeptide(L)'
;MKRQVSLFTLSVLTASLASAQTTSPDSVPATSVAQAVHKTITIGGDLKQWDGLPLYRVIQSNGVPSVPVKNSGYYSVAWDDQNLYVLGVFDQPKDTVLAKLGQDAGEWWNDDVLELFMRTNPYAKAPADLHFAINPAGTRFKAYTATTEYKSAGRIEEGRWVLELAFPLNSATLPGAKAGDVWALKVGREHQKAAEFPLWPIGGDFNSPNNYGYVAFVEQAGDAAPLAQTISTALGKSPAGAPLTSRVSDIGSYSVYYGKKAADVENLKNYDLAIVQPYTVTDAQIRALHDNGTRVVSYLTIGELDKNSPYASRVKPEWILGENKNWGSKFIDAAQPGWQAIVAEQAAALMKRGFDGVFLDTLDTADLYPQSGPGLVKIVENLRATYPDAVLVQNRGFALLNATAPSIDAVMFENFSSAYDFGKKTYGNVDGDPSFVDKLSKRGLVVLALDYAQTTQPDVITRDYQRARSYHFIPFVSTINLDELLEVNP
;
A
#
# COMPACT_ATOMS: atom_id res chain seq x y z
N MET A 1 -81.24 9.21 4.84
CA MET A 1 -80.29 9.31 5.97
C MET A 1 -78.89 9.08 5.44
N LYS A 2 -78.09 10.16 5.36
CA LYS A 2 -76.73 10.19 4.81
C LYS A 2 -75.73 9.80 5.91
N ARG A 3 -74.86 8.83 5.66
CA ARG A 3 -73.73 8.50 6.54
C ARG A 3 -72.50 9.30 6.11
N GLN A 4 -71.96 10.09 7.05
CA GLN A 4 -70.71 10.81 6.95
C GLN A 4 -69.53 9.84 6.92
N VAL A 5 -68.55 10.11 6.05
CA VAL A 5 -67.22 9.51 6.09
C VAL A 5 -66.26 10.64 6.47
N SER A 6 -65.61 10.52 7.62
CA SER A 6 -64.57 11.44 8.08
C SER A 6 -63.29 11.22 7.29
N LEU A 7 -62.79 12.27 6.62
CA LEU A 7 -61.44 12.33 6.09
C LEU A 7 -60.47 12.64 7.23
N PHE A 8 -59.56 11.72 7.54
CA PHE A 8 -58.38 12.00 8.35
C PHE A 8 -57.34 12.70 7.46
N THR A 9 -56.96 13.92 7.83
CA THR A 9 -55.90 14.70 7.18
C THR A 9 -54.56 14.26 7.74
N LEU A 10 -53.76 13.56 6.93
CA LEU A 10 -52.40 13.17 7.27
C LEU A 10 -51.49 14.39 7.10
N SER A 11 -51.05 14.98 8.22
CA SER A 11 -50.06 16.07 8.21
C SER A 11 -48.69 15.47 7.94
N VAL A 12 -48.16 15.70 6.72
CA VAL A 12 -46.79 15.33 6.35
C VAL A 12 -45.84 16.31 7.01
N LEU A 13 -45.08 15.84 8.00
CA LEU A 13 -43.98 16.56 8.61
C LEU A 13 -42.85 16.68 7.56
N THR A 14 -42.65 17.86 7.00
CA THR A 14 -41.48 18.15 6.17
C THR A 14 -40.26 18.25 7.08
N ALA A 15 -39.53 17.15 7.25
CA ALA A 15 -38.18 17.17 7.78
C ALA A 15 -37.29 17.91 6.77
N SER A 16 -36.73 19.04 7.18
CA SER A 16 -35.69 19.76 6.48
C SER A 16 -34.47 18.84 6.33
N LEU A 17 -34.25 18.31 5.13
CA LEU A 17 -32.98 17.73 4.73
C LEU A 17 -31.94 18.86 4.77
N ALA A 18 -31.14 18.88 5.84
CA ALA A 18 -29.89 19.61 5.83
C ALA A 18 -29.08 19.09 4.64
N SER A 19 -28.57 20.01 3.84
CA SER A 19 -27.70 19.73 2.70
C SER A 19 -26.54 18.85 3.15
N ALA A 20 -26.58 17.55 2.80
CA ALA A 20 -25.40 16.74 2.76
C ALA A 20 -24.48 17.40 1.73
N GLN A 21 -23.45 18.11 2.20
CA GLN A 21 -22.31 18.43 1.37
C GLN A 21 -21.81 17.10 0.84
N THR A 22 -22.00 16.88 -0.46
CA THR A 22 -21.36 15.81 -1.19
C THR A 22 -19.86 16.03 -1.06
N THR A 23 -19.25 15.41 -0.06
CA THR A 23 -17.81 15.25 0.03
C THR A 23 -17.37 14.55 -1.25
N SER A 24 -16.49 15.18 -2.02
CA SER A 24 -15.83 14.48 -3.13
C SER A 24 -15.28 13.15 -2.60
N PRO A 25 -15.44 12.02 -3.32
CA PRO A 25 -14.97 10.71 -2.89
C PRO A 25 -13.45 10.66 -2.58
N ASP A 26 -12.71 11.70 -2.97
CA ASP A 26 -11.26 11.85 -2.77
C ASP A 26 -10.88 12.77 -1.61
N SER A 27 -11.84 13.21 -0.80
CA SER A 27 -11.56 14.02 0.40
C SER A 27 -11.17 13.16 1.60
N VAL A 28 -10.23 13.66 2.41
CA VAL A 28 -9.82 13.06 3.67
C VAL A 28 -11.02 13.04 4.63
N PRO A 29 -11.44 11.88 5.15
CA PRO A 29 -12.52 11.82 6.13
C PRO A 29 -12.11 12.46 7.47
N ALA A 30 -13.03 13.16 8.14
CA ALA A 30 -12.78 13.70 9.47
C ALA A 30 -12.40 12.62 10.50
N THR A 31 -12.90 11.39 10.33
CA THR A 31 -12.55 10.23 11.17
C THR A 31 -11.10 9.75 10.99
N SER A 32 -10.43 10.18 9.92
CA SER A 32 -9.02 9.92 9.64
C SER A 32 -8.11 11.09 10.04
N VAL A 33 -8.63 12.09 10.75
CA VAL A 33 -7.86 13.24 11.25
C VAL A 33 -7.83 13.23 12.77
N ALA A 34 -6.65 12.96 13.30
CA ALA A 34 -6.31 13.15 14.69
C ALA A 34 -5.80 14.58 14.95
N GLN A 35 -5.84 14.97 16.22
CA GLN A 35 -5.40 16.26 16.74
C GLN A 35 -4.37 16.01 17.83
N ALA A 36 -3.14 16.46 17.60
CA ALA A 36 -2.15 16.62 18.65
C ALA A 36 -2.43 17.95 19.34
N VAL A 37 -2.91 17.91 20.58
CA VAL A 37 -3.30 19.12 21.32
C VAL A 37 -2.12 19.66 22.14
N HIS A 38 -1.92 20.97 22.16
CA HIS A 38 -0.82 21.60 22.87
C HIS A 38 -0.99 21.42 24.41
N LYS A 39 -0.20 20.52 24.99
CA LYS A 39 -0.22 20.15 26.40
C LYS A 39 1.04 19.36 26.76
N THR A 40 1.78 19.81 27.77
CA THR A 40 2.90 19.06 28.34
C THR A 40 2.40 17.86 29.15
N ILE A 41 2.97 16.69 28.88
CA ILE A 41 2.66 15.43 29.56
C ILE A 41 3.91 14.92 30.28
N THR A 42 3.75 14.51 31.54
CA THR A 42 4.78 13.75 32.25
C THR A 42 4.49 12.26 32.09
N ILE A 43 5.23 11.58 31.21
CA ILE A 43 5.09 10.13 31.01
C ILE A 43 5.35 9.34 32.31
N GLY A 44 4.58 8.29 32.53
CA GLY A 44 4.58 7.52 33.78
C GLY A 44 3.81 8.20 34.92
N GLY A 45 3.27 9.41 34.71
CA GLY A 45 2.48 10.17 35.68
C GLY A 45 1.02 9.72 35.78
N ASP A 46 0.19 10.55 36.45
CA ASP A 46 -1.26 10.32 36.58
C ASP A 46 -1.96 10.48 35.23
N LEU A 47 -2.74 9.46 34.84
CA LEU A 47 -3.47 9.44 33.57
C LEU A 47 -4.50 10.55 33.41
N LYS A 48 -4.94 11.20 34.50
CA LYS A 48 -5.82 12.38 34.43
C LYS A 48 -5.22 13.54 33.63
N GLN A 49 -3.90 13.57 33.45
CA GLN A 49 -3.27 14.54 32.56
C GLN A 49 -3.73 14.42 31.10
N TRP A 50 -4.29 13.28 30.68
CA TRP A 50 -4.85 13.08 29.34
C TRP A 50 -6.33 13.46 29.24
N ASP A 51 -6.98 13.80 30.36
CA ASP A 51 -8.39 14.18 30.37
C ASP A 51 -8.62 15.42 29.50
N GLY A 52 -9.72 15.38 28.75
CA GLY A 52 -10.11 16.41 27.79
C GLY A 52 -9.43 16.33 26.42
N LEU A 53 -8.46 15.42 26.23
CA LEU A 53 -7.87 15.18 24.92
C LEU A 53 -8.76 14.26 24.07
N PRO A 54 -8.85 14.46 22.75
CA PRO A 54 -9.59 13.57 21.86
C PRO A 54 -9.05 12.12 21.91
N LEU A 55 -9.96 11.16 21.80
CA LEU A 55 -9.65 9.73 21.79
C LEU A 55 -9.99 9.13 20.42
N TYR A 56 -9.01 8.45 19.82
CA TYR A 56 -9.13 7.85 18.51
C TYR A 56 -9.15 6.33 18.63
N ARG A 57 -10.24 5.70 18.19
CA ARG A 57 -10.46 4.26 18.34
C ARG A 57 -9.58 3.47 17.37
N VAL A 58 -8.88 2.46 17.88
CA VAL A 58 -8.12 1.47 17.09
C VAL A 58 -8.96 0.19 17.08
N ILE A 59 -9.74 0.01 16.00
CA ILE A 59 -10.82 -0.99 15.97
C ILE A 59 -10.87 -1.84 14.69
N GLN A 60 -10.27 -1.40 13.59
CA GLN A 60 -10.38 -2.11 12.31
C GLN A 60 -9.25 -3.13 12.18
N SER A 61 -9.57 -4.40 11.93
CA SER A 61 -8.58 -5.46 11.77
C SER A 61 -7.60 -5.21 10.61
N ASN A 62 -6.48 -5.93 10.62
CA ASN A 62 -5.49 -5.93 9.54
C ASN A 62 -5.90 -6.74 8.30
N GLY A 63 -7.08 -7.37 8.31
CA GLY A 63 -7.61 -8.12 7.17
C GLY A 63 -8.29 -7.23 6.14
N VAL A 64 -8.62 -7.81 4.99
CA VAL A 64 -9.40 -7.16 3.92
C VAL A 64 -10.58 -8.03 3.50
N PRO A 65 -11.83 -7.52 3.56
CA PRO A 65 -12.20 -6.23 4.14
C PRO A 65 -11.88 -6.19 5.65
N SER A 66 -11.47 -5.03 6.13
CA SER A 66 -11.22 -4.85 7.56
C SER A 66 -12.54 -4.91 8.33
N VAL A 67 -12.51 -5.56 9.49
CA VAL A 67 -13.68 -5.74 10.34
C VAL A 67 -13.40 -5.26 11.76
N PRO A 68 -14.42 -4.82 12.51
CA PRO A 68 -14.24 -4.48 13.93
C PRO A 68 -13.69 -5.65 14.75
N VAL A 69 -12.66 -5.40 15.54
CA VAL A 69 -12.10 -6.38 16.49
C VAL A 69 -12.82 -6.35 17.84
N LYS A 70 -12.65 -7.41 18.65
CA LYS A 70 -13.23 -7.47 20.00
C LYS A 70 -12.36 -6.74 21.04
N ASN A 71 -11.04 -6.92 20.97
CA ASN A 71 -10.08 -6.34 21.91
C ASN A 71 -9.54 -5.02 21.35
N SER A 72 -10.43 -4.04 21.31
CA SER A 72 -10.11 -2.72 20.80
C SER A 72 -9.23 -1.91 21.75
N GLY A 73 -8.90 -0.69 21.31
CA GLY A 73 -8.39 0.32 22.22
C GLY A 73 -8.60 1.70 21.65
N TYR A 74 -7.86 2.64 22.21
CA TYR A 74 -7.77 3.98 21.68
C TYR A 74 -6.37 4.54 21.89
N TYR A 75 -6.09 5.59 21.15
CA TYR A 75 -4.94 6.44 21.40
C TYR A 75 -5.35 7.90 21.54
N SER A 76 -4.47 8.70 22.13
CA SER A 76 -4.57 10.15 22.18
C SER A 76 -3.19 10.76 21.94
N VAL A 77 -3.16 12.01 21.48
CA VAL A 77 -1.93 12.70 21.10
C VAL A 77 -1.92 14.10 21.68
N ALA A 78 -0.79 14.47 22.27
CA ALA A 78 -0.51 15.82 22.75
C ALA A 78 0.87 16.25 22.27
N TRP A 79 1.19 17.53 22.35
CA TRP A 79 2.52 18.04 22.03
C TRP A 79 2.86 19.27 22.85
N ASP A 80 4.15 19.56 22.99
CA ASP A 80 4.67 20.85 23.40
C ASP A 80 5.91 21.20 22.56
N ASP A 81 6.62 22.28 22.89
CA ASP A 81 7.82 22.71 22.14
C ASP A 81 8.96 21.67 22.13
N GLN A 82 8.91 20.69 23.04
CA GLN A 82 9.98 19.71 23.23
C GLN A 82 9.60 18.31 22.75
N ASN A 83 8.34 17.90 22.86
CA ASN A 83 7.95 16.51 22.60
C ASN A 83 6.59 16.39 21.91
N LEU A 84 6.48 15.35 21.08
CA LEU A 84 5.21 14.74 20.72
C LEU A 84 4.92 13.62 21.73
N TYR A 85 3.74 13.67 22.35
CA TYR A 85 3.28 12.69 23.32
C TYR A 85 2.19 11.81 22.72
N VAL A 86 2.30 10.50 22.92
CA VAL A 86 1.27 9.53 22.50
C VAL A 86 0.86 8.68 23.69
N LEU A 87 -0.45 8.59 23.91
CA LEU A 87 -1.07 7.63 24.82
C LEU A 87 -1.68 6.51 24.00
N GLY A 88 -1.40 5.25 24.33
CA GLY A 88 -2.16 4.09 23.88
C GLY A 88 -2.80 3.38 25.07
N VAL A 89 -4.08 3.03 24.95
CA VAL A 89 -4.83 2.26 25.96
C VAL A 89 -5.59 1.15 25.26
N PHE A 90 -5.30 -0.09 25.61
CA PHE A 90 -5.87 -1.25 24.90
C PHE A 90 -6.47 -2.24 25.87
N ASP A 91 -7.70 -2.65 25.57
CA ASP A 91 -8.47 -3.59 26.38
C ASP A 91 -7.85 -4.98 26.21
N GLN A 92 -7.41 -5.57 27.34
CA GLN A 92 -6.77 -6.89 27.37
C GLN A 92 -6.63 -7.38 28.82
N PRO A 93 -7.12 -8.59 29.16
CA PRO A 93 -6.88 -9.17 30.47
C PRO A 93 -5.38 -9.34 30.74
N LYS A 94 -4.93 -8.95 31.94
CA LYS A 94 -3.52 -8.92 32.33
C LYS A 94 -2.76 -10.22 32.06
N ASP A 95 -3.39 -11.36 32.34
CA ASP A 95 -2.82 -12.70 32.19
C ASP A 95 -2.68 -13.14 30.72
N THR A 96 -3.24 -12.38 29.78
CA THR A 96 -3.10 -12.60 28.34
C THR A 96 -2.02 -11.72 27.70
N VAL A 97 -1.49 -10.73 28.43
CA VAL A 97 -0.50 -9.78 27.92
C VAL A 97 0.87 -10.42 27.73
N LEU A 98 1.40 -10.33 26.51
CA LEU A 98 2.77 -10.72 26.15
C LEU A 98 3.66 -9.47 26.10
N ALA A 99 4.59 -9.38 27.03
CA ALA A 99 5.59 -8.31 27.11
C ALA A 99 6.89 -8.87 27.72
N LYS A 100 7.52 -9.81 27.02
CA LYS A 100 8.64 -10.62 27.51
C LYS A 100 9.97 -10.28 26.84
N LEU A 101 9.94 -9.67 25.67
CA LEU A 101 11.13 -9.42 24.86
C LEU A 101 11.93 -8.22 25.38
N GLY A 102 13.25 -8.30 25.21
CA GLY A 102 14.19 -7.21 25.47
C GLY A 102 14.35 -6.28 24.26
N GLN A 103 14.93 -5.09 24.49
CA GLN A 103 15.02 -3.99 23.51
C GLN A 103 15.63 -4.36 22.14
N ASP A 104 16.54 -5.34 22.10
CA ASP A 104 17.25 -5.74 20.87
C ASP A 104 16.66 -7.01 20.22
N ALA A 105 15.46 -7.44 20.63
CA ALA A 105 14.81 -8.60 20.02
C ALA A 105 14.45 -8.33 18.55
N GLY A 106 15.00 -9.17 17.66
CA GLY A 106 14.72 -9.08 16.22
C GLY A 106 13.30 -9.49 15.82
N GLU A 107 12.63 -10.31 16.66
CA GLU A 107 11.26 -10.79 16.46
C GLU A 107 10.29 -10.14 17.45
N TRP A 108 10.35 -8.81 17.54
CA TRP A 108 9.55 -8.03 18.48
C TRP A 108 8.04 -8.29 18.35
N TRP A 109 7.58 -8.70 17.16
CA TRP A 109 6.20 -9.12 16.86
C TRP A 109 5.76 -10.40 17.59
N ASN A 110 6.62 -11.05 18.37
CA ASN A 110 6.20 -12.17 19.24
C ASN A 110 5.65 -11.70 20.60
N ASP A 111 5.78 -10.41 20.93
CA ASP A 111 5.06 -9.77 22.05
C ASP A 111 3.76 -9.10 21.53
N ASP A 112 2.88 -8.72 22.45
CA ASP A 112 1.89 -7.68 22.13
C ASP A 112 2.65 -6.37 21.94
N VAL A 113 2.28 -5.59 20.93
CA VAL A 113 3.03 -4.39 20.54
C VAL A 113 2.07 -3.30 20.12
N LEU A 114 2.37 -2.05 20.50
CA LEU A 114 1.85 -0.87 19.82
C LEU A 114 2.83 -0.50 18.73
N GLU A 115 2.33 -0.35 17.52
CA GLU A 115 3.08 0.13 16.37
C GLU A 115 2.60 1.52 15.95
N LEU A 116 3.55 2.43 15.75
CA LEU A 116 3.30 3.77 15.24
C LEU A 116 4.08 3.98 13.95
N PHE A 117 3.37 4.42 12.92
CA PHE A 117 4.00 4.89 11.69
C PHE A 117 3.74 6.37 11.52
N MET A 118 4.78 7.14 11.22
CA MET A 118 4.70 8.60 11.09
C MET A 118 5.35 9.08 9.79
N ARG A 119 4.73 10.09 9.17
CA ARG A 119 5.29 10.87 8.06
C ARG A 119 5.23 12.34 8.42
N THR A 120 6.38 12.96 8.62
CA THR A 120 6.47 14.37 9.05
C THR A 120 6.21 15.36 7.92
N ASN A 121 6.29 14.89 6.66
CA ASN A 121 5.86 15.64 5.48
C ASN A 121 4.97 14.75 4.59
N PRO A 122 3.66 14.66 4.89
CA PRO A 122 2.73 13.82 4.13
C PRO A 122 2.47 14.31 2.70
N TYR A 123 2.92 15.53 2.37
CA TYR A 123 2.69 16.19 1.08
C TYR A 123 3.82 15.94 0.06
N ALA A 124 4.93 15.33 0.49
CA ALA A 124 6.05 14.98 -0.39
C ALA A 124 5.66 13.91 -1.43
N LYS A 125 6.33 13.90 -2.59
CA LYS A 125 6.09 12.90 -3.66
C LYS A 125 6.17 11.46 -3.12
N ALA A 126 7.20 11.17 -2.32
CA ALA A 126 7.37 9.92 -1.61
C ALA A 126 7.71 10.24 -0.15
N PRO A 127 6.70 10.30 0.74
CA PRO A 127 6.94 10.63 2.15
C PRO A 127 7.80 9.55 2.83
N ALA A 128 8.79 9.98 3.61
CA ALA A 128 9.61 9.07 4.39
C ALA A 128 8.82 8.51 5.58
N ASP A 129 8.86 7.19 5.75
CA ASP A 129 8.19 6.48 6.82
C ASP A 129 9.10 6.33 8.04
N LEU A 130 8.61 6.72 9.22
CA LEU A 130 9.17 6.36 10.51
C LEU A 130 8.29 5.27 11.13
N HIS A 131 8.89 4.18 11.60
CA HIS A 131 8.18 3.06 12.21
C HIS A 131 8.71 2.80 13.62
N PHE A 132 7.84 2.85 14.62
CA PHE A 132 8.17 2.62 16.02
C PHE A 132 7.37 1.44 16.57
N ALA A 133 8.01 0.56 17.34
CA ALA A 133 7.39 -0.58 17.99
C ALA A 133 7.71 -0.60 19.49
N ILE A 134 6.68 -0.78 20.32
CA ILE A 134 6.79 -0.75 21.79
C ILE A 134 5.87 -1.82 22.40
N ASN A 135 6.39 -2.68 23.28
CA ASN A 135 5.55 -3.64 24.01
C ASN A 135 4.90 -3.03 25.26
N PRO A 136 3.88 -3.66 25.87
CA PRO A 136 3.19 -3.17 27.07
C PRO A 136 4.04 -2.91 28.31
N ALA A 137 5.25 -3.49 28.40
CA ALA A 137 6.20 -3.20 29.48
C ALA A 137 6.94 -1.86 29.27
N GLY A 138 6.74 -1.21 28.11
CA GLY A 138 7.45 0.00 27.70
C GLY A 138 8.79 -0.30 27.04
N THR A 139 9.10 -1.56 26.72
CA THR A 139 10.30 -1.92 25.95
C THR A 139 10.14 -1.39 24.52
N ARG A 140 11.12 -0.58 24.10
CA ARG A 140 11.20 -0.01 22.75
C ARG A 140 12.04 -0.93 21.89
N PHE A 141 11.60 -1.22 20.67
CA PHE A 141 12.38 -2.01 19.72
C PHE A 141 12.95 -1.12 18.62
N LYS A 142 14.14 -1.48 18.15
CA LYS A 142 14.70 -0.86 16.94
C LYS A 142 14.00 -1.46 15.72
N ALA A 143 13.32 -0.63 14.94
CA ALA A 143 12.63 -1.04 13.72
C ALA A 143 13.37 -0.56 12.47
N TYR A 144 12.80 -0.85 11.29
CA TYR A 144 13.43 -0.64 9.97
C TYR A 144 13.89 0.80 9.72
N THR A 145 13.11 1.80 10.14
CA THR A 145 13.36 3.20 9.77
C THR A 145 13.48 4.18 10.94
N ALA A 146 13.25 3.75 12.19
CA ALA A 146 13.28 4.63 13.34
C ALA A 146 14.27 4.20 14.45
N THR A 147 14.60 5.16 15.30
CA THR A 147 15.50 5.00 16.44
C THR A 147 14.75 4.50 17.69
N THR A 148 15.48 4.23 18.77
CA THR A 148 14.90 4.03 20.12
C THR A 148 15.10 5.24 21.03
N GLU A 149 15.48 6.39 20.46
CA GLU A 149 15.80 7.65 21.16
C GLU A 149 14.53 8.44 21.51
N TYR A 150 13.62 7.79 22.22
CA TYR A 150 12.41 8.38 22.78
C TYR A 150 12.13 7.72 24.12
N LYS A 151 11.25 8.31 24.92
CA LYS A 151 10.90 7.76 26.23
C LYS A 151 9.57 7.03 26.18
N SER A 152 9.44 6.00 27.01
CA SER A 152 8.26 5.15 27.11
C SER A 152 7.99 4.79 28.57
N ALA A 153 6.72 4.67 28.93
CA ALA A 153 6.27 4.15 30.22
C ALA A 153 5.08 3.21 30.00
N GLY A 154 5.25 1.95 30.39
CA GLY A 154 4.23 0.91 30.27
C GLY A 154 3.58 0.55 31.60
N ARG A 155 2.27 0.29 31.58
CA ARG A 155 1.49 -0.18 32.72
C ARG A 155 0.58 -1.31 32.28
N ILE A 156 0.71 -2.48 32.92
CA ILE A 156 -0.17 -3.63 32.70
C ILE A 156 -1.13 -3.71 33.90
N GLU A 157 -2.38 -3.37 33.66
CA GLU A 157 -3.48 -3.36 34.62
C GLU A 157 -4.39 -4.57 34.41
N GLU A 158 -5.35 -4.81 35.30
CA GLU A 158 -6.14 -6.05 35.30
C GLU A 158 -6.89 -6.33 34.00
N GLY A 159 -7.44 -5.29 33.36
CA GLY A 159 -8.26 -5.41 32.13
C GLY A 159 -7.73 -4.63 30.93
N ARG A 160 -6.55 -4.03 31.03
CA ARG A 160 -5.95 -3.24 29.95
C ARG A 160 -4.45 -3.10 30.16
N TRP A 161 -3.77 -2.67 29.10
CA TRP A 161 -2.44 -2.08 29.24
C TRP A 161 -2.41 -0.69 28.64
N VAL A 162 -1.49 0.11 29.17
CA VAL A 162 -1.33 1.52 28.86
C VAL A 162 0.12 1.79 28.49
N LEU A 163 0.32 2.53 27.40
CA LEU A 163 1.61 3.05 26.99
C LEU A 163 1.56 4.57 26.88
N GLU A 164 2.50 5.23 27.54
CA GLU A 164 2.78 6.65 27.33
C GLU A 164 4.15 6.80 26.67
N LEU A 165 4.21 7.56 25.59
CA LEU A 165 5.41 7.80 24.81
C LEU A 165 5.69 9.31 24.75
N ALA A 166 6.97 9.69 24.79
CA ALA A 166 7.43 11.05 24.52
C ALA A 166 8.55 11.01 23.49
N PHE A 167 8.25 11.48 22.29
CA PHE A 167 9.20 11.58 21.18
C PHE A 167 9.79 12.99 21.14
N PRO A 168 11.13 13.14 21.21
CA PRO A 168 11.76 14.44 21.19
C PRO A 168 11.59 15.11 19.82
N LEU A 169 11.00 16.30 19.82
CA LEU A 169 10.96 17.22 18.68
C LEU A 169 12.31 17.95 18.57
N ASN A 170 12.56 18.58 17.43
CA ASN A 170 13.85 19.23 17.13
C ASN A 170 15.04 18.28 17.30
N SER A 171 14.86 17.01 16.91
CA SER A 171 15.86 15.95 17.02
C SER A 171 16.32 15.48 15.64
N ALA A 172 17.26 14.53 15.61
CA ALA A 172 17.66 13.89 14.35
C ALA A 172 16.52 13.06 13.70
N THR A 173 15.51 12.67 14.48
CA THR A 173 14.41 11.81 14.02
C THR A 173 13.16 12.63 13.66
N LEU A 174 12.77 13.59 14.51
CA LEU A 174 11.57 14.39 14.32
C LEU A 174 11.91 15.89 14.23
N PRO A 175 11.35 16.61 13.25
CA PRO A 175 11.49 18.06 13.18
C PRO A 175 10.75 18.73 14.35
N GLY A 176 10.97 20.04 14.54
CA GLY A 176 10.08 20.85 15.36
C GLY A 176 8.65 20.84 14.81
N ALA A 177 7.67 21.01 15.69
CA ALA A 177 6.27 21.14 15.33
C ALA A 177 5.68 22.44 15.89
N LYS A 178 4.64 22.95 15.24
CA LYS A 178 3.85 24.10 15.70
C LYS A 178 2.37 23.90 15.36
N ALA A 179 1.50 24.68 16.01
CA ALA A 179 0.08 24.69 15.65
C ALA A 179 -0.12 25.00 14.15
N GLY A 180 -0.97 24.19 13.51
CA GLY A 180 -1.23 24.22 12.07
C GLY A 180 -0.40 23.22 11.24
N ASP A 181 0.67 22.64 11.80
CA ASP A 181 1.40 21.58 11.13
C ASP A 181 0.54 20.31 10.99
N VAL A 182 0.81 19.51 9.96
CA VAL A 182 0.11 18.25 9.67
C VAL A 182 1.10 17.17 9.32
N TRP A 183 1.07 16.07 10.06
CA TRP A 183 1.79 14.83 9.76
C TRP A 183 0.82 13.72 9.36
N ALA A 184 1.32 12.64 8.75
CA ALA A 184 0.55 11.39 8.64
C ALA A 184 0.85 10.48 9.83
N LEU A 185 -0.17 9.77 10.27
CA LEU A 185 -0.08 8.83 11.39
C LEU A 185 -0.84 7.55 11.06
N LYS A 186 -0.28 6.44 11.52
CA LYS A 186 -0.93 5.13 11.59
C LYS A 186 -0.65 4.56 12.98
N VAL A 187 -1.68 4.05 13.65
CA VAL A 187 -1.56 3.50 15.01
C VAL A 187 -2.16 2.11 15.00
N GLY A 188 -1.32 1.12 15.22
CA GLY A 188 -1.71 -0.28 15.32
C GLY A 188 -1.41 -0.84 16.70
N ARG A 189 -2.13 -1.91 17.05
CA ARG A 189 -1.73 -2.77 18.16
C ARG A 189 -1.79 -4.21 17.71
N GLU A 190 -0.91 -5.03 18.26
CA GLU A 190 -0.95 -6.47 18.10
C GLU A 190 -1.48 -7.12 19.38
N HIS A 191 -2.43 -8.04 19.24
CA HIS A 191 -2.84 -8.94 20.30
C HIS A 191 -2.51 -10.38 19.90
N GLN A 192 -1.32 -10.86 20.28
CA GLN A 192 -0.81 -12.15 19.82
C GLN A 192 -1.69 -13.32 20.25
N LYS A 193 -2.10 -13.33 21.54
CA LYS A 193 -2.92 -14.42 22.08
C LYS A 193 -4.33 -14.49 21.47
N ALA A 194 -4.90 -13.36 21.04
CA ALA A 194 -6.20 -13.33 20.38
C ALA A 194 -6.12 -13.37 18.84
N ALA A 195 -4.92 -13.23 18.27
CA ALA A 195 -4.71 -13.00 16.84
C ALA A 195 -5.54 -11.82 16.30
N GLU A 196 -5.60 -10.72 17.06
CA GLU A 196 -6.28 -9.48 16.66
C GLU A 196 -5.27 -8.34 16.49
N PHE A 197 -5.22 -7.75 15.29
CA PHE A 197 -4.23 -6.72 14.94
C PHE A 197 -4.94 -5.47 14.41
N PRO A 198 -5.67 -4.70 15.25
CA PRO A 198 -6.39 -3.54 14.77
C PRO A 198 -5.47 -2.36 14.46
N LEU A 199 -5.89 -1.55 13.50
CA LEU A 199 -5.16 -0.43 12.94
C LEU A 199 -6.09 0.77 12.73
N TRP A 200 -5.64 1.96 13.13
CA TRP A 200 -6.27 3.24 12.79
C TRP A 200 -5.53 3.90 11.61
N PRO A 201 -6.23 4.55 10.66
CA PRO A 201 -7.66 4.86 10.67
C PRO A 201 -8.61 3.82 10.11
N ILE A 202 -8.19 3.02 9.13
CA ILE A 202 -9.12 2.22 8.30
C ILE A 202 -8.91 0.70 8.36
N GLY A 203 -7.89 0.21 9.07
CA GLY A 203 -7.52 -1.21 9.02
C GLY A 203 -6.57 -1.54 7.87
N GLY A 204 -6.48 -2.84 7.55
CA GLY A 204 -5.64 -3.39 6.49
C GLY A 204 -4.19 -3.60 6.92
N ASP A 205 -3.33 -3.86 5.95
CA ASP A 205 -1.94 -4.23 6.20
C ASP A 205 -1.16 -3.08 6.87
N PHE A 206 -0.36 -3.42 7.88
CA PHE A 206 0.45 -2.46 8.63
C PHE A 206 1.52 -1.78 7.76
N ASN A 207 2.03 -2.47 6.75
CA ASN A 207 3.04 -1.98 5.82
C ASN A 207 2.44 -1.28 4.60
N SER A 208 1.11 -1.23 4.47
CA SER A 208 0.48 -0.48 3.38
C SER A 208 0.94 0.99 3.40
N PRO A 209 1.58 1.49 2.32
CA PRO A 209 2.07 2.86 2.30
C PRO A 209 0.92 3.87 2.17
N ASN A 210 -0.31 3.39 2.00
CA ASN A 210 -1.44 4.17 1.51
C ASN A 210 -2.68 4.07 2.42
N ASN A 211 -2.63 3.41 3.59
CA ASN A 211 -3.73 3.44 4.58
C ASN A 211 -3.54 4.42 5.77
N TYR A 212 -2.63 5.39 5.65
CA TYR A 212 -2.43 6.43 6.68
C TYR A 212 -3.63 7.36 6.91
N GLY A 213 -3.80 7.79 8.16
CA GLY A 213 -4.55 8.98 8.55
C GLY A 213 -3.61 10.18 8.74
N TYR A 214 -4.13 11.26 9.31
CA TYR A 214 -3.39 12.51 9.55
C TYR A 214 -3.46 12.92 11.02
N VAL A 215 -2.42 13.59 11.50
CA VAL A 215 -2.41 14.26 12.80
C VAL A 215 -2.12 15.74 12.59
N ALA A 216 -3.06 16.58 13.01
CA ALA A 216 -2.95 18.03 12.96
C ALA A 216 -2.52 18.57 14.33
N PHE A 217 -1.53 19.44 14.37
CA PHE A 217 -1.07 20.09 15.59
C PHE A 217 -1.96 21.29 15.89
N VAL A 218 -2.57 21.32 17.08
CA VAL A 218 -3.55 22.34 17.46
C VAL A 218 -3.27 22.86 18.86
N GLU A 219 -3.65 24.12 19.13
CA GLU A 219 -3.58 24.70 20.48
C GLU A 219 -4.65 24.10 21.40
N GLN A 220 -5.85 23.87 20.88
CA GLN A 220 -6.98 23.30 21.61
C GLN A 220 -7.73 22.33 20.71
N ALA A 221 -8.28 21.28 21.31
CA ALA A 221 -9.12 20.33 20.58
C ALA A 221 -10.40 21.01 20.05
N GLY A 222 -10.79 20.65 18.83
CA GLY A 222 -12.01 21.15 18.21
C GLY A 222 -12.63 20.15 17.23
N ASP A 223 -13.51 20.64 16.36
CA ASP A 223 -14.08 19.86 15.27
C ASP A 223 -12.99 19.50 14.25
N ALA A 224 -12.93 18.22 13.86
CA ALA A 224 -11.98 17.71 12.89
C ALA A 224 -12.37 17.99 11.43
N ALA A 225 -13.65 18.29 11.15
CA ALA A 225 -14.10 18.49 9.76
C ALA A 225 -13.40 19.65 9.02
N PRO A 226 -13.20 20.85 9.63
CA PRO A 226 -12.42 21.92 8.99
C PRO A 226 -10.95 21.54 8.73
N LEU A 227 -10.35 20.78 9.65
CA LEU A 227 -8.98 20.27 9.49
C LEU A 227 -8.91 19.30 8.31
N ALA A 228 -9.86 18.36 8.22
CA ALA A 228 -9.96 17.40 7.12
C ALA A 228 -10.09 18.09 5.75
N GLN A 229 -10.91 19.14 5.66
CA GLN A 229 -11.03 19.94 4.44
C GLN A 229 -9.72 20.67 4.09
N THR A 230 -9.05 21.24 5.09
CA THR A 230 -7.76 21.91 4.90
C THR A 230 -6.69 20.94 4.41
N ILE A 231 -6.60 19.77 5.04
CA ILE A 231 -5.66 18.71 4.66
C ILE A 231 -5.96 18.22 3.25
N SER A 232 -7.22 17.95 2.91
CA SER A 232 -7.62 17.53 1.56
C SER A 232 -7.19 18.54 0.50
N THR A 233 -7.41 19.83 0.79
CA THR A 233 -7.04 20.93 -0.12
C THR A 233 -5.52 21.02 -0.28
N ALA A 234 -4.75 20.87 0.80
CA ALA A 234 -3.29 20.85 0.75
C ALA A 234 -2.77 19.64 -0.02
N LEU A 235 -3.36 18.45 0.20
CA LEU A 235 -3.01 17.21 -0.47
C LEU A 235 -3.20 17.32 -1.98
N GLY A 236 -4.37 17.82 -2.43
CA GLY A 236 -4.66 18.02 -3.86
C GLY A 236 -3.77 19.06 -4.57
N LYS A 237 -3.06 19.91 -3.81
CA LYS A 237 -2.05 20.86 -4.33
C LYS A 237 -0.62 20.36 -4.19
N SER A 238 -0.43 19.20 -3.56
CA SER A 238 0.89 18.64 -3.26
C SER A 238 1.31 17.58 -4.29
N PRO A 239 2.62 17.30 -4.41
CA PRO A 239 3.09 16.16 -5.19
C PRO A 239 2.46 14.81 -4.77
N ALA A 240 2.16 14.62 -3.49
CA ALA A 240 1.53 13.40 -2.97
C ALA A 240 0.08 13.21 -3.44
N GLY A 241 -0.63 14.28 -3.78
CA GLY A 241 -2.02 14.23 -4.25
C GLY A 241 -2.21 14.66 -5.69
N ALA A 242 -1.13 14.97 -6.41
CA ALA A 242 -1.19 15.35 -7.81
C ALA A 242 -1.84 14.23 -8.66
N PRO A 243 -2.71 14.58 -9.62
CA PRO A 243 -3.24 13.61 -10.57
C PRO A 243 -2.11 12.86 -11.28
N LEU A 244 -2.34 11.58 -11.54
CA LEU A 244 -1.45 10.71 -12.29
C LEU A 244 -2.00 10.57 -13.70
N THR A 245 -1.10 10.55 -14.68
CA THR A 245 -1.46 10.38 -16.10
C THR A 245 -0.99 9.02 -16.56
N SER A 246 -1.92 8.21 -17.06
CA SER A 246 -1.66 6.90 -17.64
C SER A 246 -1.88 6.94 -19.15
N ARG A 247 -0.90 6.44 -19.92
CA ARG A 247 -1.02 6.19 -21.36
C ARG A 247 -1.86 4.96 -21.70
N VAL A 248 -2.37 4.26 -20.68
CA VAL A 248 -3.26 3.11 -20.83
C VAL A 248 -4.58 3.33 -20.09
N SER A 249 -4.97 4.58 -19.80
CA SER A 249 -6.26 4.87 -19.16
C SER A 249 -7.48 4.48 -19.99
N ASP A 250 -7.27 4.20 -21.29
CA ASP A 250 -8.29 3.84 -22.26
C ASP A 250 -8.50 2.32 -22.39
N ILE A 251 -7.66 1.48 -21.78
CA ILE A 251 -7.83 0.01 -21.86
C ILE A 251 -8.99 -0.45 -20.99
N GLY A 252 -9.76 -1.41 -21.50
CA GLY A 252 -10.76 -2.18 -20.73
C GLY A 252 -10.30 -3.61 -20.44
N SER A 253 -9.23 -4.07 -21.09
CA SER A 253 -8.75 -5.44 -21.04
C SER A 253 -7.23 -5.51 -21.19
N TYR A 254 -6.63 -6.54 -20.57
CA TYR A 254 -5.22 -6.86 -20.80
C TYR A 254 -4.99 -8.37 -20.70
N SER A 255 -3.82 -8.82 -21.16
CA SER A 255 -3.36 -10.19 -21.02
C SER A 255 -1.89 -10.26 -20.62
N VAL A 256 -1.51 -11.38 -19.99
CA VAL A 256 -0.10 -11.75 -19.75
C VAL A 256 0.13 -13.13 -20.36
N TYR A 257 1.08 -13.23 -21.30
CA TYR A 257 1.35 -14.48 -22.02
C TYR A 257 2.84 -14.68 -22.29
N TYR A 258 3.44 -15.65 -21.62
CA TYR A 258 4.85 -16.05 -21.71
C TYR A 258 5.05 -17.35 -22.49
N GLY A 259 3.98 -17.91 -23.06
CA GLY A 259 4.04 -19.05 -23.97
C GLY A 259 4.50 -18.66 -25.38
N LYS A 260 4.65 -19.66 -26.26
CA LYS A 260 5.13 -19.51 -27.65
C LYS A 260 4.18 -20.07 -28.71
N LYS A 261 2.98 -20.51 -28.31
CA LYS A 261 2.02 -21.14 -29.23
C LYS A 261 1.42 -20.07 -30.12
N ALA A 262 1.63 -20.21 -31.44
CA ALA A 262 1.25 -19.19 -32.41
C ALA A 262 -0.24 -18.81 -32.36
N ALA A 263 -1.12 -19.79 -32.14
CA ALA A 263 -2.56 -19.56 -32.00
C ALA A 263 -2.90 -18.68 -30.78
N ASP A 264 -2.21 -18.88 -29.65
CA ASP A 264 -2.44 -18.07 -28.46
C ASP A 264 -1.89 -16.65 -28.64
N VAL A 265 -0.72 -16.52 -29.30
CA VAL A 265 -0.20 -15.19 -29.68
C VAL A 265 -1.16 -14.45 -30.61
N GLU A 266 -1.81 -15.15 -31.54
CA GLU A 266 -2.84 -14.54 -32.39
C GLU A 266 -4.07 -14.09 -31.59
N ASN A 267 -4.49 -14.87 -30.59
CA ASN A 267 -5.61 -14.53 -29.69
C ASN A 267 -5.32 -13.32 -28.80
N LEU A 268 -4.07 -12.87 -28.65
CA LEU A 268 -3.74 -11.63 -27.95
C LEU A 268 -4.39 -10.39 -28.60
N LYS A 269 -4.79 -10.47 -29.87
CA LYS A 269 -5.57 -9.44 -30.59
C LYS A 269 -6.89 -9.09 -29.91
N ASN A 270 -7.42 -9.97 -29.06
CA ASN A 270 -8.67 -9.75 -28.33
C ASN A 270 -8.52 -8.83 -27.11
N TYR A 271 -7.31 -8.34 -26.83
CA TYR A 271 -7.01 -7.49 -25.68
C TYR A 271 -6.49 -6.13 -26.14
N ASP A 272 -6.75 -5.08 -25.35
CA ASP A 272 -6.24 -3.74 -25.62
C ASP A 272 -4.72 -3.61 -25.32
N LEU A 273 -4.24 -4.45 -24.40
CA LEU A 273 -2.84 -4.52 -23.95
C LEU A 273 -2.41 -5.99 -23.78
N ALA A 274 -1.25 -6.36 -24.31
CA ALA A 274 -0.65 -7.68 -24.13
C ALA A 274 0.76 -7.55 -23.53
N ILE A 275 1.00 -8.22 -22.41
CA ILE A 275 2.31 -8.33 -21.76
C ILE A 275 2.92 -9.68 -22.13
N VAL A 276 4.12 -9.69 -22.73
CA VAL A 276 4.72 -10.91 -23.29
C VAL A 276 6.20 -11.06 -22.93
N GLN A 277 6.71 -12.29 -22.98
CA GLN A 277 8.16 -12.51 -22.98
C GLN A 277 8.74 -12.12 -24.35
N PRO A 278 9.82 -11.34 -24.41
CA PRO A 278 10.31 -10.80 -25.68
C PRO A 278 10.75 -11.87 -26.68
N TYR A 279 11.27 -13.00 -26.19
CA TYR A 279 11.78 -14.09 -27.03
C TYR A 279 10.69 -15.07 -27.49
N THR A 280 9.44 -14.92 -27.06
CA THR A 280 8.34 -15.81 -27.46
C THR A 280 7.47 -15.26 -28.58
N VAL A 281 7.68 -13.99 -28.95
CA VAL A 281 7.00 -13.31 -30.07
C VAL A 281 7.99 -12.84 -31.13
N THR A 282 7.59 -12.97 -32.39
CA THR A 282 8.32 -12.45 -33.55
C THR A 282 7.91 -11.02 -33.88
N ASP A 283 8.75 -10.27 -34.57
CA ASP A 283 8.45 -8.88 -34.99
C ASP A 283 7.26 -8.83 -35.98
N ALA A 284 6.98 -9.92 -36.71
CA ALA A 284 5.78 -10.05 -37.53
C ALA A 284 4.51 -10.19 -36.68
N GLN A 285 4.57 -10.94 -35.58
CA GLN A 285 3.44 -11.07 -34.64
C GLN A 285 3.17 -9.77 -33.89
N ILE A 286 4.22 -9.05 -33.46
CA ILE A 286 4.07 -7.72 -32.84
C ILE A 286 3.33 -6.78 -33.79
N ARG A 287 3.75 -6.68 -35.06
CA ARG A 287 3.04 -5.87 -36.06
C ARG A 287 1.60 -6.31 -36.27
N ALA A 288 1.33 -7.61 -36.34
CA ALA A 288 -0.03 -8.11 -36.50
C ALA A 288 -0.94 -7.79 -35.30
N LEU A 289 -0.39 -7.66 -34.09
CA LEU A 289 -1.11 -7.22 -32.91
C LEU A 289 -1.41 -5.71 -32.99
N HIS A 290 -0.43 -4.91 -33.39
CA HIS A 290 -0.60 -3.47 -33.57
C HIS A 290 -1.62 -3.12 -34.66
N ASP A 291 -1.62 -3.86 -35.76
CA ASP A 291 -2.60 -3.71 -36.85
C ASP A 291 -4.04 -3.94 -36.36
N ASN A 292 -4.22 -4.65 -35.24
CA ASN A 292 -5.50 -4.87 -34.58
C ASN A 292 -5.76 -3.92 -33.39
N GLY A 293 -4.85 -2.97 -33.13
CA GLY A 293 -4.97 -2.00 -32.05
C GLY A 293 -4.49 -2.49 -30.67
N THR A 294 -3.96 -3.72 -30.57
CA THR A 294 -3.40 -4.23 -29.32
C THR A 294 -2.02 -3.62 -29.07
N ARG A 295 -1.85 -2.94 -27.94
CA ARG A 295 -0.53 -2.50 -27.47
C ARG A 295 0.26 -3.69 -26.94
N VAL A 296 1.55 -3.78 -27.25
CA VAL A 296 2.41 -4.90 -26.84
C VAL A 296 3.55 -4.42 -25.95
N VAL A 297 3.58 -4.91 -24.72
CA VAL A 297 4.57 -4.56 -23.70
C VAL A 297 5.44 -5.77 -23.40
N SER A 298 6.77 -5.57 -23.36
CA SER A 298 7.71 -6.65 -23.08
C SER A 298 8.02 -6.78 -21.59
N TYR A 299 8.06 -8.00 -21.09
CA TYR A 299 8.68 -8.32 -19.80
C TYR A 299 10.12 -7.80 -19.71
N LEU A 300 10.47 -7.20 -18.58
CA LEU A 300 11.81 -6.77 -18.22
C LEU A 300 11.98 -6.82 -16.69
N THR A 301 12.80 -7.73 -16.19
CA THR A 301 13.21 -7.73 -14.77
C THR A 301 14.22 -6.61 -14.50
N ILE A 302 14.03 -5.87 -13.40
CA ILE A 302 14.91 -4.74 -13.03
C ILE A 302 15.54 -4.84 -11.63
N GLY A 303 15.06 -5.75 -10.78
CA GLY A 303 15.66 -6.07 -9.47
C GLY A 303 16.42 -7.39 -9.44
N GLU A 304 16.27 -8.24 -10.47
CA GLU A 304 16.90 -9.56 -10.52
C GLU A 304 17.63 -9.82 -11.84
N LEU A 305 18.67 -10.65 -11.76
CA LEU A 305 19.31 -11.27 -12.91
C LEU A 305 18.70 -12.65 -13.15
N ASP A 306 18.00 -12.81 -14.28
CA ASP A 306 17.48 -14.10 -14.74
C ASP A 306 18.61 -15.13 -14.92
N LYS A 307 18.30 -16.40 -14.62
CA LYS A 307 19.23 -17.53 -14.69
C LYS A 307 19.94 -17.67 -16.05
N ASN A 308 19.24 -17.37 -17.13
CA ASN A 308 19.72 -17.53 -18.50
C ASN A 308 20.04 -16.17 -19.16
N SER A 309 20.17 -15.11 -18.37
CA SER A 309 20.43 -13.77 -18.90
C SER A 309 21.76 -13.72 -19.66
N PRO A 310 21.78 -13.20 -20.90
CA PRO A 310 23.02 -13.04 -21.67
C PRO A 310 23.96 -11.99 -21.05
N TYR A 311 23.47 -11.21 -20.08
CA TYR A 311 24.24 -10.19 -19.37
C TYR A 311 24.96 -10.72 -18.12
N ALA A 312 24.80 -12.01 -17.78
CA ALA A 312 25.34 -12.59 -16.55
C ALA A 312 26.86 -12.38 -16.39
N SER A 313 27.63 -12.41 -17.48
CA SER A 313 29.08 -12.17 -17.46
C SER A 313 29.49 -10.72 -17.17
N ARG A 314 28.56 -9.77 -17.32
CA ARG A 314 28.78 -8.33 -17.03
C ARG A 314 28.37 -7.96 -15.61
N VAL A 315 27.62 -8.82 -14.93
CA VAL A 315 27.22 -8.61 -13.53
C VAL A 315 28.35 -9.01 -12.62
N LYS A 316 28.81 -8.06 -11.81
CA LYS A 316 29.91 -8.31 -10.87
C LYS A 316 29.39 -9.00 -9.60
N PRO A 317 30.16 -9.91 -8.96
CA PRO A 317 29.72 -10.61 -7.77
C PRO A 317 29.26 -9.69 -6.63
N GLU A 318 29.88 -8.54 -6.45
CA GLU A 318 29.54 -7.56 -5.43
C GLU A 318 28.17 -6.87 -5.62
N TRP A 319 27.55 -7.00 -6.80
CA TRP A 319 26.21 -6.50 -7.05
C TRP A 319 25.12 -7.48 -6.60
N ILE A 320 25.48 -8.75 -6.33
CA ILE A 320 24.53 -9.81 -6.01
C ILE A 320 24.23 -9.78 -4.51
N LEU A 321 22.96 -9.58 -4.18
CA LEU A 321 22.46 -9.50 -2.81
C LEU A 321 22.05 -10.87 -2.24
N GLY A 322 21.67 -11.80 -3.13
CA GLY A 322 21.23 -13.13 -2.78
C GLY A 322 20.66 -13.90 -3.97
N GLU A 323 20.00 -15.03 -3.68
CA GLU A 323 19.39 -15.89 -4.70
C GLU A 323 17.90 -16.08 -4.43
N ASN A 324 17.10 -15.98 -5.49
CA ASN A 324 15.69 -16.31 -5.47
C ASN A 324 15.51 -17.79 -5.82
N LYS A 325 15.28 -18.63 -4.81
CA LYS A 325 15.23 -20.09 -4.98
C LYS A 325 14.05 -20.57 -5.83
N ASN A 326 12.95 -19.81 -5.88
CA ASN A 326 11.76 -20.21 -6.63
C ASN A 326 12.02 -20.17 -8.15
N TRP A 327 12.80 -19.19 -8.60
CA TRP A 327 13.06 -18.95 -10.02
C TRP A 327 14.51 -19.25 -10.45
N GLY A 328 15.43 -19.43 -9.49
CA GLY A 328 16.85 -19.64 -9.75
C GLY A 328 17.57 -18.39 -10.28
N SER A 329 16.95 -17.22 -10.13
CA SER A 329 17.50 -15.90 -10.42
C SER A 329 18.27 -15.34 -9.22
N LYS A 330 18.97 -14.22 -9.44
CA LYS A 330 19.78 -13.55 -8.40
C LYS A 330 19.25 -12.16 -8.12
N PHE A 331 19.06 -11.81 -6.85
CA PHE A 331 18.73 -10.45 -6.45
C PHE A 331 19.93 -9.54 -6.70
N ILE A 332 19.70 -8.40 -7.35
CA ILE A 332 20.74 -7.43 -7.70
C ILE A 332 20.51 -6.12 -6.96
N ASP A 333 21.60 -5.53 -6.46
CA ASP A 333 21.61 -4.16 -5.98
C ASP A 333 21.40 -3.20 -7.17
N ALA A 334 20.19 -2.67 -7.29
CA ALA A 334 19.83 -1.77 -8.37
C ALA A 334 20.46 -0.38 -8.25
N ALA A 335 21.11 -0.06 -7.12
CA ALA A 335 21.89 1.16 -6.98
C ALA A 335 23.17 1.13 -7.84
N GLN A 336 23.60 -0.05 -8.29
CA GLN A 336 24.83 -0.23 -9.05
C GLN A 336 24.71 0.39 -10.46
N PRO A 337 25.56 1.36 -10.83
CA PRO A 337 25.45 2.02 -12.14
C PRO A 337 25.58 1.07 -13.33
N GLY A 338 26.38 0.01 -13.19
CA GLY A 338 26.54 -1.00 -14.24
C GLY A 338 25.29 -1.84 -14.46
N TRP A 339 24.52 -2.12 -13.40
CA TRP A 339 23.20 -2.75 -13.52
C TRP A 339 22.20 -1.82 -14.22
N GLN A 340 22.14 -0.55 -13.82
CA GLN A 340 21.28 0.45 -14.48
C GLN A 340 21.57 0.57 -15.98
N ALA A 341 22.86 0.50 -16.37
CA ALA A 341 23.25 0.50 -17.78
C ALA A 341 22.79 -0.75 -18.53
N ILE A 342 22.89 -1.95 -17.90
CA ILE A 342 22.38 -3.21 -18.48
C ILE A 342 20.87 -3.15 -18.69
N VAL A 343 20.11 -2.64 -17.71
CA VAL A 343 18.65 -2.49 -17.83
C VAL A 343 18.28 -1.49 -18.93
N ALA A 344 18.98 -0.35 -19.01
CA ALA A 344 18.74 0.64 -20.06
C ALA A 344 19.04 0.10 -21.47
N GLU A 345 20.12 -0.67 -21.63
CA GLU A 345 20.47 -1.33 -22.89
C GLU A 345 19.40 -2.34 -23.33
N GLN A 346 18.88 -3.14 -22.38
CA GLN A 346 17.78 -4.06 -22.64
C GLN A 346 16.51 -3.31 -23.08
N ALA A 347 16.09 -2.28 -22.34
CA ALA A 347 14.94 -1.48 -22.71
C ALA A 347 15.09 -0.86 -24.11
N ALA A 348 16.28 -0.33 -24.45
CA ALA A 348 16.55 0.20 -25.79
C ALA A 348 16.42 -0.85 -26.89
N ALA A 349 16.91 -2.08 -26.65
CA ALA A 349 16.76 -3.18 -27.59
C ALA A 349 15.28 -3.58 -27.78
N LEU A 350 14.49 -3.59 -26.71
CA LEU A 350 13.06 -3.87 -26.75
C LEU A 350 12.30 -2.79 -27.54
N MET A 351 12.50 -1.51 -27.22
CA MET A 351 11.86 -0.42 -27.97
C MET A 351 12.22 -0.46 -29.46
N LYS A 352 13.48 -0.78 -29.80
CA LYS A 352 13.92 -0.92 -31.20
C LYS A 352 13.21 -2.07 -31.95
N ARG A 353 12.80 -3.13 -31.26
CA ARG A 353 12.01 -4.22 -31.85
C ARG A 353 10.55 -3.85 -32.11
N GLY A 354 10.11 -2.69 -31.61
CA GLY A 354 8.77 -2.18 -31.83
C GLY A 354 7.78 -2.54 -30.74
N PHE A 355 8.23 -2.89 -29.52
CA PHE A 355 7.32 -2.94 -28.36
C PHE A 355 6.88 -1.51 -27.99
N ASP A 356 5.63 -1.34 -27.56
CA ASP A 356 5.08 -0.06 -27.09
C ASP A 356 5.60 0.33 -25.71
N GLY A 357 6.25 -0.60 -25.01
CA GLY A 357 6.54 -0.42 -23.61
C GLY A 357 7.28 -1.58 -22.95
N VAL A 358 7.51 -1.43 -21.64
CA VAL A 358 8.07 -2.49 -20.78
C VAL A 358 7.23 -2.71 -19.52
N PHE A 359 7.09 -3.99 -19.18
CA PHE A 359 6.53 -4.48 -17.93
C PHE A 359 7.71 -4.76 -17.00
N LEU A 360 7.84 -3.93 -15.97
CA LEU A 360 8.95 -3.86 -15.05
C LEU A 360 8.69 -4.79 -13.88
N ASP A 361 9.42 -5.89 -13.82
CA ASP A 361 9.28 -6.91 -12.79
C ASP A 361 10.37 -6.81 -11.71
N THR A 362 10.14 -7.50 -10.59
CA THR A 362 11.05 -7.68 -9.45
C THR A 362 11.41 -6.42 -8.65
N LEU A 363 10.54 -5.40 -8.67
CA LEU A 363 10.69 -4.21 -7.82
C LEU A 363 10.51 -4.50 -6.32
N ASP A 364 9.80 -5.57 -5.99
CA ASP A 364 9.67 -6.11 -4.63
C ASP A 364 10.98 -6.72 -4.09
N THR A 365 12.05 -6.75 -4.88
CA THR A 365 13.43 -6.90 -4.35
C THR A 365 13.70 -5.89 -3.23
N ALA A 366 13.09 -4.69 -3.28
CA ALA A 366 13.21 -3.69 -2.22
C ALA A 366 12.57 -4.11 -0.88
N ASP A 367 11.63 -5.05 -0.89
CA ASP A 367 11.00 -5.54 0.35
C ASP A 367 11.99 -6.42 1.13
N LEU A 368 12.87 -7.16 0.42
CA LEU A 368 13.94 -7.96 1.01
C LEU A 368 15.24 -7.16 1.22
N TYR A 369 15.51 -6.22 0.32
CA TYR A 369 16.74 -5.43 0.29
C TYR A 369 16.43 -3.94 0.09
N PRO A 370 15.98 -3.23 1.14
CA PRO A 370 15.56 -1.83 1.06
C PRO A 370 16.61 -0.89 0.47
N GLN A 371 17.91 -1.21 0.62
CA GLN A 371 19.00 -0.45 0.02
C GLN A 371 18.97 -0.40 -1.52
N SER A 372 18.33 -1.38 -2.16
CA SER A 372 18.16 -1.43 -3.63
C SER A 372 17.05 -0.46 -4.10
N GLY A 373 16.13 -0.09 -3.21
CA GLY A 373 14.94 0.74 -3.51
C GLY A 373 15.23 2.04 -4.27
N PRO A 374 16.16 2.90 -3.82
CA PRO A 374 16.51 4.12 -4.55
C PRO A 374 17.03 3.87 -5.97
N GLY A 375 17.75 2.76 -6.18
CA GLY A 375 18.23 2.35 -7.49
C GLY A 375 17.10 1.92 -8.42
N LEU A 376 16.14 1.14 -7.91
CA LEU A 376 14.94 0.73 -8.64
C LEU A 376 14.09 1.93 -9.06
N VAL A 377 13.82 2.87 -8.13
CA VAL A 377 13.09 4.11 -8.44
C VAL A 377 13.79 4.89 -9.56
N LYS A 378 15.12 5.04 -9.47
CA LYS A 378 15.91 5.74 -10.48
C LYS A 378 15.85 5.06 -11.86
N ILE A 379 15.82 3.73 -11.93
CA ILE A 379 15.63 3.00 -13.19
C ILE A 379 14.29 3.38 -13.82
N VAL A 380 13.20 3.34 -13.05
CA VAL A 380 11.84 3.68 -13.55
C VAL A 380 11.79 5.13 -14.04
N GLU A 381 12.34 6.07 -13.28
CA GLU A 381 12.37 7.49 -13.65
C GLU A 381 13.20 7.73 -14.92
N ASN A 382 14.35 7.08 -15.06
CA ASN A 382 15.19 7.19 -16.26
C ASN A 382 14.51 6.60 -17.49
N LEU A 383 13.79 5.48 -17.34
CA LEU A 383 13.01 4.88 -18.44
C LEU A 383 11.91 5.83 -18.90
N ARG A 384 11.15 6.42 -17.97
CA ARG A 384 10.14 7.44 -18.33
C ARG A 384 10.76 8.64 -19.01
N ALA A 385 11.88 9.15 -18.51
CA ALA A 385 12.55 10.31 -19.10
C ALA A 385 13.09 10.01 -20.52
N THR A 386 13.57 8.79 -20.75
CA THR A 386 14.13 8.37 -22.05
C THR A 386 13.03 8.05 -23.06
N TYR A 387 11.94 7.43 -22.60
CA TYR A 387 10.82 6.99 -23.43
C TYR A 387 9.50 7.62 -22.93
N PRO A 388 9.28 8.92 -23.20
CA PRO A 388 8.14 9.64 -22.67
C PRO A 388 6.79 9.11 -23.16
N ASP A 389 6.74 8.41 -24.28
CA ASP A 389 5.49 7.84 -24.84
C ASP A 389 5.34 6.34 -24.60
N ALA A 390 6.36 5.67 -24.06
CA ALA A 390 6.29 4.24 -23.81
C ALA A 390 5.32 3.90 -22.68
N VAL A 391 4.66 2.76 -22.80
CA VAL A 391 3.84 2.18 -21.73
C VAL A 391 4.76 1.55 -20.68
N LEU A 392 4.73 2.03 -19.44
CA LEU A 392 5.47 1.46 -18.33
C LEU A 392 4.50 0.84 -17.32
N VAL A 393 4.56 -0.48 -17.18
CA VAL A 393 3.74 -1.23 -16.23
C VAL A 393 4.65 -1.77 -15.14
N GLN A 394 4.42 -1.40 -13.88
CA GLN A 394 5.18 -1.94 -12.74
C GLN A 394 4.50 -3.18 -12.17
N ASN A 395 5.21 -4.29 -11.96
CA ASN A 395 4.71 -5.40 -11.16
C ASN A 395 4.99 -5.17 -9.67
N ARG A 396 3.97 -5.26 -8.81
CA ARG A 396 4.11 -5.16 -7.34
C ARG A 396 5.03 -4.00 -6.92
N GLY A 397 6.07 -4.27 -6.11
CA GLY A 397 7.02 -3.27 -5.62
C GLY A 397 6.34 -2.16 -4.83
N PHE A 398 5.30 -2.50 -4.06
CA PHE A 398 4.39 -1.50 -3.48
C PHE A 398 5.08 -0.55 -2.51
N ALA A 399 6.13 -0.98 -1.82
CA ALA A 399 6.97 -0.12 -0.98
C ALA A 399 7.56 1.09 -1.74
N LEU A 400 7.80 0.94 -3.05
CA LEU A 400 8.34 2.00 -3.90
C LEU A 400 7.27 2.76 -4.67
N LEU A 401 6.01 2.30 -4.63
CA LEU A 401 4.98 2.73 -5.58
C LEU A 401 4.66 4.22 -5.48
N ASN A 402 4.70 4.83 -4.30
CA ASN A 402 4.48 6.29 -4.18
C ASN A 402 5.57 7.09 -4.93
N ALA A 403 6.80 6.58 -4.99
CA ALA A 403 7.89 7.23 -5.71
C ALA A 403 7.82 6.99 -7.22
N THR A 404 7.43 5.78 -7.65
CA THR A 404 7.40 5.38 -9.06
C THR A 404 6.10 5.72 -9.77
N ALA A 405 4.97 5.85 -9.07
CA ALA A 405 3.64 6.11 -9.63
C ALA A 405 3.59 7.27 -10.64
N PRO A 406 4.27 8.42 -10.41
CA PRO A 406 4.29 9.51 -11.40
C PRO A 406 5.03 9.18 -12.71
N SER A 407 5.79 8.10 -12.73
CA SER A 407 6.61 7.67 -13.88
C SER A 407 6.02 6.46 -14.62
N ILE A 408 5.00 5.80 -14.09
CA ILE A 408 4.39 4.59 -14.67
C ILE A 408 2.98 4.87 -15.17
N ASP A 409 2.47 4.01 -16.05
CA ASP A 409 1.10 4.09 -16.57
C ASP A 409 0.16 3.14 -15.85
N ALA A 410 0.66 1.99 -15.39
CA ALA A 410 -0.10 1.04 -14.62
C ALA A 410 0.76 0.33 -13.57
N VAL A 411 0.10 -0.16 -12.52
CA VAL A 411 0.67 -1.13 -11.58
C VAL A 411 -0.10 -2.44 -11.68
N MET A 412 0.62 -3.55 -11.75
CA MET A 412 0.04 -4.88 -11.64
C MET A 412 0.06 -5.34 -10.19
N PHE A 413 -1.12 -5.62 -9.65
CA PHE A 413 -1.33 -6.33 -8.41
C PHE A 413 -1.47 -7.81 -8.71
N GLU A 414 -0.34 -8.52 -8.67
CA GLU A 414 -0.32 -9.97 -8.83
C GLU A 414 -0.67 -10.66 -7.49
N ASN A 415 -1.47 -11.72 -7.54
CA ASN A 415 -2.08 -12.39 -6.38
C ASN A 415 -3.08 -11.50 -5.64
N PHE A 416 -3.98 -10.83 -6.38
CA PHE A 416 -4.97 -9.96 -5.75
C PHE A 416 -6.10 -10.76 -5.09
N SER A 417 -6.66 -11.73 -5.79
CA SER A 417 -7.82 -12.54 -5.39
C SER A 417 -7.49 -14.04 -5.34
N SER A 418 -6.55 -14.52 -6.14
CA SER A 418 -6.09 -15.91 -6.09
C SER A 418 -4.60 -16.02 -6.38
N ALA A 419 -3.96 -17.03 -5.80
CA ALA A 419 -2.52 -17.22 -5.87
C ALA A 419 -2.15 -18.69 -6.06
N TYR A 420 -0.93 -18.90 -6.56
CA TYR A 420 -0.30 -20.22 -6.57
C TYR A 420 0.62 -20.40 -5.36
N ASP A 421 0.39 -21.45 -4.57
CA ASP A 421 1.26 -21.85 -3.46
C ASP A 421 2.37 -22.76 -4.01
N PHE A 422 3.61 -22.27 -4.06
CA PHE A 422 4.76 -23.03 -4.57
C PHE A 422 5.14 -24.24 -3.70
N GLY A 423 4.83 -24.20 -2.40
CA GLY A 423 5.11 -25.29 -1.47
C GLY A 423 4.14 -26.45 -1.64
N LYS A 424 2.84 -26.13 -1.76
CA LYS A 424 1.77 -27.12 -1.95
C LYS A 424 1.51 -27.47 -3.41
N LYS A 425 1.98 -26.63 -4.34
CA LYS A 425 1.71 -26.68 -5.78
C LYS A 425 0.22 -26.62 -6.12
N THR A 426 -0.52 -25.79 -5.38
CA THR A 426 -1.97 -25.64 -5.50
C THR A 426 -2.34 -24.19 -5.75
N TYR A 427 -3.43 -23.98 -6.47
CA TYR A 427 -4.06 -22.67 -6.60
C TYR A 427 -5.06 -22.48 -5.47
N GLY A 428 -5.23 -21.25 -5.00
CA GLY A 428 -6.15 -20.98 -3.91
C GLY A 428 -6.50 -19.50 -3.76
N ASN A 429 -7.58 -19.28 -3.04
CA ASN A 429 -8.10 -17.96 -2.74
C ASN A 429 -7.14 -17.18 -1.83
N VAL A 430 -6.92 -15.91 -2.16
CA VAL A 430 -6.30 -14.91 -1.28
C VAL A 430 -7.19 -13.65 -1.28
N ASP A 431 -6.99 -12.78 -0.30
CA ASP A 431 -7.67 -11.49 -0.24
C ASP A 431 -6.63 -10.38 -0.13
N GLY A 432 -5.91 -10.15 -1.23
CA GLY A 432 -4.89 -9.11 -1.33
C GLY A 432 -5.45 -7.73 -0.98
N ASP A 433 -4.70 -6.97 -0.19
CA ASP A 433 -5.14 -5.69 0.34
C ASP A 433 -5.09 -4.59 -0.74
N PRO A 434 -6.25 -4.04 -1.17
CA PRO A 434 -6.30 -2.98 -2.18
C PRO A 434 -5.72 -1.66 -1.66
N SER A 435 -5.55 -1.49 -0.35
CA SER A 435 -5.11 -0.23 0.26
C SER A 435 -3.73 0.19 -0.24
N PHE A 436 -2.89 -0.74 -0.69
CA PHE A 436 -1.59 -0.45 -1.30
C PHE A 436 -1.70 0.39 -2.59
N VAL A 437 -2.80 0.28 -3.34
CA VAL A 437 -2.97 0.90 -4.66
C VAL A 437 -4.19 1.81 -4.77
N ASP A 438 -5.21 1.66 -3.92
CA ASP A 438 -6.51 2.35 -4.02
C ASP A 438 -6.37 3.88 -4.07
N LYS A 439 -5.55 4.47 -3.19
CA LYS A 439 -5.31 5.93 -3.20
C LYS A 439 -4.65 6.43 -4.48
N LEU A 440 -3.84 5.61 -5.15
CA LEU A 440 -3.19 5.95 -6.40
C LEU A 440 -4.12 5.72 -7.60
N SER A 441 -4.95 4.68 -7.53
CA SER A 441 -6.01 4.41 -8.51
C SER A 441 -6.96 5.59 -8.64
N LYS A 442 -7.44 6.12 -7.50
CA LYS A 442 -8.27 7.34 -7.46
C LYS A 442 -7.60 8.58 -8.03
N ARG A 443 -6.27 8.62 -8.06
CA ARG A 443 -5.49 9.71 -8.68
C ARG A 443 -5.28 9.50 -10.18
N GLY A 444 -5.66 8.36 -10.76
CA GLY A 444 -5.55 8.06 -12.19
C GLY A 444 -4.55 6.97 -12.56
N LEU A 445 -3.95 6.27 -11.59
CA LEU A 445 -3.09 5.11 -11.88
C LEU A 445 -3.94 3.91 -12.28
N VAL A 446 -3.69 3.31 -13.45
CA VAL A 446 -4.37 2.07 -13.84
C VAL A 446 -3.86 0.91 -12.99
N VAL A 447 -4.77 0.08 -12.48
CA VAL A 447 -4.42 -1.12 -11.70
C VAL A 447 -4.86 -2.36 -12.47
N LEU A 448 -3.90 -3.25 -12.73
CA LEU A 448 -4.10 -4.54 -13.37
C LEU A 448 -4.07 -5.63 -12.29
N ALA A 449 -5.12 -6.44 -12.17
CA ALA A 449 -5.17 -7.54 -11.20
C ALA A 449 -4.84 -8.86 -11.91
N LEU A 450 -3.65 -9.40 -11.64
CA LEU A 450 -3.22 -10.71 -12.16
C LEU A 450 -3.45 -11.76 -11.08
N ASP A 451 -4.27 -12.75 -11.41
CA ASP A 451 -4.68 -13.81 -10.50
C ASP A 451 -4.44 -15.19 -11.12
N TYR A 452 -4.34 -16.22 -10.28
CA TYR A 452 -3.95 -17.56 -10.71
C TYR A 452 -4.98 -18.63 -10.36
N ALA A 453 -5.51 -19.27 -11.41
CA ALA A 453 -6.43 -20.39 -11.30
C ALA A 453 -6.22 -21.39 -12.46
N GLN A 454 -6.94 -22.51 -12.41
CA GLN A 454 -6.97 -23.49 -13.49
C GLN A 454 -8.29 -23.38 -14.26
N THR A 455 -8.30 -23.82 -15.52
CA THR A 455 -9.53 -23.94 -16.33
C THR A 455 -10.64 -24.75 -15.65
N THR A 456 -10.28 -25.68 -14.77
CA THR A 456 -11.19 -26.50 -13.97
C THR A 456 -11.79 -25.76 -12.77
N GLN A 457 -11.43 -24.49 -12.53
CA GLN A 457 -11.89 -23.66 -11.42
C GLN A 457 -12.66 -22.40 -11.89
N PRO A 458 -13.73 -22.55 -12.69
CA PRO A 458 -14.46 -21.41 -13.25
C PRO A 458 -15.08 -20.49 -12.18
N ASP A 459 -15.46 -21.04 -11.02
CA ASP A 459 -16.00 -20.25 -9.90
C ASP A 459 -14.93 -19.33 -9.28
N VAL A 460 -13.67 -19.79 -9.21
CA VAL A 460 -12.53 -18.99 -8.73
C VAL A 460 -12.28 -17.84 -9.70
N ILE A 461 -12.21 -18.14 -11.01
CA ILE A 461 -11.99 -17.15 -12.06
C ILE A 461 -13.09 -16.08 -12.04
N THR A 462 -14.36 -16.50 -11.93
CA THR A 462 -15.51 -15.58 -11.86
C THR A 462 -15.41 -14.67 -10.63
N ARG A 463 -15.07 -15.22 -9.47
CA ARG A 463 -14.88 -14.47 -8.23
C ARG A 463 -13.73 -13.47 -8.36
N ASP A 464 -12.60 -13.86 -8.96
CA ASP A 464 -11.43 -13.01 -9.13
C ASP A 464 -11.77 -11.78 -9.98
N TYR A 465 -12.46 -12.00 -11.11
CA TYR A 465 -12.96 -10.92 -11.96
C TYR A 465 -13.94 -10.00 -11.23
N GLN A 466 -14.90 -10.55 -10.48
CA GLN A 466 -15.86 -9.77 -9.70
C GLN A 466 -15.16 -8.91 -8.63
N ARG A 467 -14.20 -9.51 -7.90
CA ARG A 467 -13.44 -8.83 -6.84
C ARG A 467 -12.60 -7.70 -7.41
N ALA A 468 -11.80 -7.95 -8.45
CA ALA A 468 -11.02 -6.92 -9.14
C ALA A 468 -11.89 -5.76 -9.64
N ARG A 469 -12.99 -6.07 -10.33
CA ARG A 469 -13.91 -5.04 -10.85
C ARG A 469 -14.59 -4.23 -9.75
N SER A 470 -14.79 -4.80 -8.55
CA SER A 470 -15.36 -4.07 -7.40
C SER A 470 -14.45 -2.94 -6.88
N TYR A 471 -13.15 -3.00 -7.19
CA TYR A 471 -12.17 -1.95 -6.92
C TYR A 471 -11.78 -1.14 -8.17
N HIS A 472 -12.52 -1.32 -9.28
CA HIS A 472 -12.19 -0.74 -10.59
C HIS A 472 -10.82 -1.16 -11.15
N PHE A 473 -10.32 -2.33 -10.74
CA PHE A 473 -9.11 -2.92 -11.31
C PHE A 473 -9.48 -3.73 -12.56
N ILE A 474 -8.55 -3.81 -13.51
CA ILE A 474 -8.72 -4.58 -14.74
C ILE A 474 -8.20 -6.00 -14.47
N PRO A 475 -9.05 -7.05 -14.49
CA PRO A 475 -8.64 -8.41 -14.17
C PRO A 475 -8.06 -9.19 -15.35
N PHE A 476 -7.13 -10.09 -15.05
CA PHE A 476 -6.74 -11.20 -15.92
C PHE A 476 -6.38 -12.41 -15.05
N VAL A 477 -6.91 -13.59 -15.41
CA VAL A 477 -6.59 -14.84 -14.72
C VAL A 477 -5.86 -15.79 -15.67
N SER A 478 -4.80 -16.43 -15.18
CA SER A 478 -4.03 -17.43 -15.92
C SER A 478 -3.47 -18.51 -14.99
N THR A 479 -2.68 -19.43 -15.55
CA THR A 479 -1.89 -20.39 -14.76
C THR A 479 -0.55 -19.76 -14.37
N ILE A 480 0.14 -20.33 -13.37
CA ILE A 480 1.39 -19.75 -12.85
C ILE A 480 2.51 -19.62 -13.89
N ASN A 481 2.50 -20.47 -14.92
CA ASN A 481 3.49 -20.43 -16.00
C ASN A 481 3.21 -19.33 -17.03
N LEU A 482 2.00 -18.76 -17.02
CA LEU A 482 1.54 -17.74 -17.98
C LEU A 482 1.64 -18.21 -19.44
N ASP A 483 1.58 -19.52 -19.71
CA ASP A 483 1.70 -20.10 -21.04
C ASP A 483 0.36 -20.54 -21.64
N GLU A 484 -0.75 -20.17 -21.00
CA GLU A 484 -2.12 -20.45 -21.41
C GLU A 484 -2.98 -19.18 -21.40
N LEU A 485 -3.81 -19.01 -22.44
CA LEU A 485 -4.92 -18.05 -22.45
C LEU A 485 -6.21 -18.81 -22.13
N LEU A 486 -6.83 -18.45 -21.00
CA LEU A 486 -8.05 -19.12 -20.56
C LEU A 486 -9.25 -18.56 -21.32
N GLU A 487 -9.96 -19.39 -22.08
CA GLU A 487 -11.20 -19.00 -22.79
C GLU A 487 -12.32 -18.54 -21.84
N VAL A 488 -12.24 -18.95 -20.57
CA VAL A 488 -13.22 -18.64 -19.51
C VAL A 488 -13.03 -17.24 -18.90
N ASN A 489 -12.05 -16.47 -19.34
CA ASN A 489 -11.87 -15.09 -18.91
C ASN A 489 -13.00 -14.20 -19.48
N PRO A 490 -13.89 -13.64 -18.63
CA PRO A 490 -15.17 -13.05 -19.05
C PRO A 490 -15.14 -11.57 -19.47
#